data_AF-A0A9Q0YE81-F1
#
_entry.id   AF-A0A9Q0YE81-F1
#
_cell.length_a   1.000
_cell.length_b   1.000
_cell.length_c   1.000
_cell.angle_alpha   90.00
_cell.angle_beta   90.00
_cell.angle_gamma   90.00
#
_symmetry.space_group_name_H-M   'P 1'
#
loop_
_entity.id
_entity.type
_entity.pdbx_description
1 polymer ?
#
loop_
_entity_poly.entity_id
_entity_poly.type
_entity_poly.pdbx_seq_one_letter_code
_entity_poly.pdbx_strand_id
1 'polypeptide(L)'
;MEEDWCRLSDPERKRRIREVLRTPASDVIFDLRQDKPPATSLDYLTALETAFGSAESGEELYFQLHSLQQREGKKTSQFLVRLQDKIQKVIQKGRLQL
;
A
#
# COMPACT_ATOMS: atom_id res chain seq x y z
N MET A 1 2.65 -18.49 -2.43
CA MET A 1 1.35 -17.76 -2.44
C MET A 1 1.29 -16.67 -3.51
N GLU A 2 2.40 -16.07 -3.97
CA GLU A 2 2.39 -15.11 -5.10
C GLU A 2 2.21 -15.77 -6.49
N GLU A 3 2.66 -17.02 -6.67
CA GLU A 3 2.60 -17.70 -7.97
C GLU A 3 1.17 -17.97 -8.48
N ASP A 4 0.20 -18.10 -7.59
CA ASP A 4 -1.20 -18.36 -7.98
C ASP A 4 -1.89 -17.12 -8.54
N TRP A 5 -1.54 -15.92 -8.06
CA TRP A 5 -2.21 -14.68 -8.47
C TRP A 5 -1.96 -14.35 -9.94
N CYS A 6 -0.71 -14.50 -10.38
CA CYS A 6 -0.29 -14.27 -11.76
C CYS A 6 -0.92 -15.26 -12.77
N ARG A 7 -1.42 -16.41 -12.29
CA ARG A 7 -2.09 -17.43 -13.12
C ARG A 7 -3.61 -17.20 -13.29
N LEU A 8 -4.23 -16.37 -12.45
CA LEU A 8 -5.66 -16.07 -12.55
C LEU A 8 -5.98 -15.18 -13.76
N SER A 9 -7.15 -15.38 -14.35
CA SER A 9 -7.70 -14.47 -15.36
C SER A 9 -8.11 -13.14 -14.73
N ASP A 10 -8.11 -12.05 -15.52
CA ASP A 10 -8.50 -10.72 -15.04
C ASP A 10 -9.91 -10.68 -14.40
N PRO A 11 -10.95 -11.37 -14.95
CA PRO A 11 -12.25 -11.47 -14.30
C PRO A 11 -12.21 -12.11 -12.92
N GLU A 12 -11.41 -13.17 -12.75
CA GLU A 12 -11.26 -13.87 -11.48
C GLU A 12 -10.53 -12.99 -10.45
N ARG A 13 -9.50 -12.25 -10.87
CA ARG A 13 -8.84 -11.26 -10.02
C ARG A 13 -9.80 -10.16 -9.58
N LYS A 14 -10.62 -9.61 -10.49
CA LYS A 14 -11.65 -8.60 -10.16
C LYS A 14 -12.67 -9.12 -9.16
N ARG A 15 -13.08 -10.39 -9.28
CA ARG A 15 -14.00 -11.04 -8.34
C ARG A 15 -13.38 -11.10 -6.95
N ARG A 16 -12.18 -11.68 -6.82
CA ARG A 16 -11.49 -11.82 -5.53
C ARG A 16 -11.20 -10.48 -4.85
N ILE A 17 -10.78 -9.47 -5.62
CA ILE A 17 -10.59 -8.10 -5.10
C ILE A 17 -11.90 -7.61 -4.48
N ARG A 18 -13.02 -7.67 -5.22
CA ARG A 18 -14.31 -7.16 -4.71
C ARG A 18 -14.84 -7.93 -3.49
N GLU A 19 -14.56 -9.22 -3.36
CA GLU A 19 -15.03 -10.05 -2.24
C GLU A 19 -14.42 -9.66 -0.90
N VAL A 20 -13.15 -9.23 -0.91
CA VAL A 20 -12.42 -8.87 0.31
C VAL A 20 -12.64 -7.42 0.75
N LEU A 21 -13.09 -6.56 -0.17
CA LEU A 21 -13.30 -5.14 0.14
C LEU A 21 -14.52 -4.93 1.05
N ARG A 22 -14.40 -3.90 1.89
CA ARG A 22 -15.46 -3.34 2.72
C ARG A 22 -15.53 -1.85 2.45
N THR A 23 -16.65 -1.22 2.78
CA THR A 23 -16.79 0.24 2.78
C THR A 23 -15.70 0.85 3.68
N PRO A 24 -14.99 1.92 3.26
CA PRO A 24 -15.20 2.73 2.06
C PRO A 24 -14.53 2.21 0.77
N ALA A 25 -13.67 1.19 0.86
CA ALA A 25 -12.89 0.73 -0.29
C ALA A 25 -13.71 0.07 -1.39
N SER A 26 -14.86 -0.54 -1.05
CA SER A 26 -15.84 -1.03 -2.04
C SER A 26 -16.40 0.08 -2.92
N ASP A 27 -16.58 1.27 -2.36
CA ASP A 27 -17.26 2.39 -3.00
C ASP A 27 -16.34 3.01 -4.06
N VAL A 28 -15.04 3.11 -3.76
CA VAL A 28 -14.01 3.50 -4.74
C VAL A 28 -14.04 2.61 -5.99
N ILE A 29 -14.17 1.30 -5.82
CA ILE A 29 -14.24 0.36 -6.95
C ILE A 29 -15.60 0.44 -7.64
N PHE A 30 -16.68 0.74 -6.92
CA PHE A 30 -18.00 0.94 -7.50
C PHE A 30 -18.00 2.15 -8.43
N ASP A 31 -17.52 3.30 -7.95
CA ASP A 31 -17.44 4.55 -8.72
C ASP A 31 -16.54 4.39 -9.95
N LEU A 32 -15.34 3.80 -9.78
CA LEU A 32 -14.43 3.51 -10.89
C LEU A 32 -15.09 2.70 -12.02
N ARG A 33 -15.98 1.76 -11.68
CA ARG A 33 -16.66 0.93 -12.67
C ARG A 33 -17.78 1.69 -13.40
N GLN A 34 -18.38 2.68 -12.75
CA GLN A 34 -19.35 3.57 -13.40
C GLN A 34 -18.64 4.47 -14.42
N ASP A 35 -17.50 5.03 -14.01
CA ASP A 35 -16.72 5.96 -14.84
C ASP A 35 -15.93 5.24 -15.95
N LYS A 36 -15.39 4.05 -15.66
CA LYS A 36 -14.59 3.23 -16.58
C LYS A 36 -15.10 1.79 -16.59
N PRO A 37 -16.18 1.48 -17.35
CA PRO A 37 -16.69 0.11 -17.50
C PRO A 37 -15.65 -0.96 -17.91
N PRO A 38 -14.65 -0.67 -18.79
CA PRO A 38 -13.62 -1.65 -19.15
C PRO A 38 -12.45 -1.70 -18.16
N ALA A 39 -12.57 -1.13 -16.94
CA ALA A 39 -11.52 -1.16 -15.93
C ALA A 39 -11.06 -2.60 -15.65
N THR A 40 -9.74 -2.80 -15.59
CA THR A 40 -9.03 -4.06 -15.32
C THR A 40 -8.86 -4.31 -13.82
N SER A 41 -8.41 -5.52 -13.43
CA SER A 41 -8.03 -5.79 -12.04
C SER A 41 -6.86 -4.92 -11.57
N LEU A 42 -5.97 -4.52 -12.48
CA LEU A 42 -4.89 -3.58 -12.20
C LEU A 42 -5.43 -2.19 -11.91
N ASP A 43 -6.40 -1.70 -12.71
CA ASP A 43 -7.06 -0.42 -12.45
C ASP A 43 -7.69 -0.37 -11.05
N TYR A 44 -8.25 -1.50 -10.57
CA TYR A 44 -8.80 -1.58 -9.21
C TYR A 44 -7.71 -1.40 -8.16
N LEU A 45 -6.58 -2.10 -8.30
CA LEU A 45 -5.46 -1.97 -7.37
C LEU A 45 -4.86 -0.56 -7.40
N THR A 46 -4.73 0.05 -8.58
CA THR A 46 -4.25 1.42 -8.72
C THR A 46 -5.19 2.43 -8.07
N ALA A 47 -6.50 2.29 -8.24
CA ALA A 47 -7.47 3.17 -7.58
C ALA A 47 -7.43 3.02 -6.05
N LEU A 48 -7.27 1.79 -5.55
CA LEU A 48 -7.13 1.54 -4.11
C LEU A 48 -5.82 2.12 -3.55
N GLU A 49 -4.69 1.95 -4.25
CA GLU A 49 -3.42 2.57 -3.85
C GLU A 49 -3.50 4.11 -3.92
N THR A 50 -4.26 4.66 -4.86
CA THR A 50 -4.45 6.11 -4.97
C THR A 50 -5.32 6.65 -3.81
N ALA A 51 -6.37 5.93 -3.43
CA ALA A 51 -7.31 6.36 -2.39
C ALA A 51 -6.81 6.07 -0.96
N PHE A 52 -6.08 4.96 -0.75
CA PHE A 52 -5.71 4.45 0.57
C PHE A 52 -4.21 4.22 0.76
N GLY A 53 -3.41 4.31 -0.31
CA GLY A 53 -1.97 4.22 -0.22
C GLY A 53 -1.37 5.41 0.55
N SER A 54 -0.12 5.27 0.96
CA SER A 54 0.58 6.38 1.60
C SER A 54 0.79 7.51 0.60
N ALA A 55 0.33 8.71 0.96
CA ALA A 55 0.64 9.94 0.25
C ALA A 55 2.11 10.35 0.38
N GLU A 56 2.86 9.74 1.32
CA GLU A 56 4.27 10.04 1.54
C GLU A 56 5.10 9.60 0.33
N SER A 57 5.83 10.54 -0.26
CA SER A 57 6.80 10.22 -1.31
C SER A 57 7.98 9.42 -0.74
N GLY A 58 8.69 8.69 -1.60
CA GLY A 58 9.89 7.99 -1.17
C GLY A 58 10.97 8.93 -0.59
N GLU A 59 11.06 10.17 -1.09
CA GLU A 59 11.98 11.19 -0.55
C GLU A 59 11.56 11.66 0.85
N GLU A 60 10.27 11.90 1.07
CA GLU A 60 9.72 12.27 2.38
C GLU A 60 9.95 11.16 3.41
N LEU A 61 9.71 9.90 3.01
CA LEU A 61 9.97 8.73 3.85
C LEU A 61 11.46 8.59 4.19
N TYR A 62 12.35 8.82 3.23
CA TYR A 62 13.79 8.78 3.44
C TYR A 62 14.25 9.88 4.40
N PHE A 63 13.77 11.12 4.23
CA PHE A 63 14.06 12.22 5.14
C PHE A 63 13.56 11.93 6.55
N GLN A 64 12.33 11.44 6.68
CA GLN A 64 11.76 11.06 7.97
C GLN A 64 12.57 9.96 8.65
N LEU A 65 13.03 8.94 7.92
CA LEU A 65 13.90 7.89 8.42
C LEU A 65 15.19 8.47 9.00
N HIS A 66 15.87 9.35 8.26
CA HIS A 66 17.09 10.02 8.74
C HIS A 66 16.85 10.95 9.93
N SER A 67 15.65 11.51 10.05
CA SER A 67 15.26 12.34 11.20
C SER A 67 14.83 11.54 12.44
N LEU A 68 14.70 10.21 12.35
CA LEU A 68 14.30 9.38 13.49
C LEU A 68 15.42 9.33 14.53
N GLN A 69 15.12 9.87 15.70
CA GLN A 69 16.01 9.80 16.86
C GLN A 69 15.32 9.10 18.03
N GLN A 70 16.12 8.34 18.81
CA GLN A 70 15.65 7.80 20.08
C GLN A 70 15.41 8.97 21.04
N ARG A 71 14.19 9.02 21.60
CA ARG A 71 13.83 10.03 22.59
C ARG A 71 14.34 9.62 23.97
N GLU A 72 14.94 10.57 24.67
CA GLU A 72 15.39 10.38 26.05
C GLU A 72 14.20 9.98 26.94
N GLY A 73 14.41 9.04 27.86
CA GLY A 73 13.38 8.51 28.75
C GLY A 73 12.32 7.60 28.11
N LYS A 74 12.40 7.29 26.81
CA LYS A 74 11.55 6.27 26.16
C LYS A 74 12.27 4.93 26.06
N LYS A 75 11.50 3.83 26.06
CA LYS A 75 12.05 2.47 25.90
C LYS A 75 12.67 2.33 24.50
N THR A 76 13.87 1.78 24.42
CA THR A 76 14.55 1.48 23.15
C THR A 76 13.69 0.59 22.24
N SER A 77 12.93 -0.34 22.81
CA SER A 77 12.01 -1.19 22.03
C SER A 77 10.95 -0.38 21.27
N GLN A 78 10.43 0.71 21.84
CA GLN A 78 9.49 1.59 21.13
C GLN A 78 10.16 2.34 19.98
N PHE A 79 11.43 2.69 20.14
CA PHE A 79 12.21 3.30 19.06
C PHE A 79 12.44 2.30 17.92
N LEU A 80 12.84 1.06 18.23
CA LEU A 80 13.06 0.03 17.22
C LEU A 80 11.80 -0.30 16.41
N VAL A 81 10.63 -0.36 17.05
CA VAL A 81 9.35 -0.57 16.34
C VAL A 81 9.09 0.55 15.33
N ARG A 82 9.30 1.81 15.72
CA ARG A 82 9.13 2.97 14.84
C ARG A 82 10.15 2.98 13.70
N LEU A 83 11.39 2.59 13.99
CA LEU A 83 12.45 2.48 13.00
C LEU A 83 12.12 1.41 11.97
N GLN A 84 11.68 0.23 12.42
CA GLN A 84 11.27 -0.87 11.55
C GLN A 84 10.11 -0.49 10.62
N ASP A 85 9.07 0.16 11.16
CA ASP A 85 7.94 0.65 10.36
C ASP A 85 8.40 1.60 9.25
N LYS A 86 9.29 2.54 9.55
CA LYS A 86 9.78 3.50 8.56
C LYS A 86 10.71 2.86 7.52
N ILE A 87 11.59 1.94 7.92
CA ILE A 87 12.42 1.19 6.96
C ILE A 87 11.55 0.40 5.98
N GLN A 88 10.52 -0.30 6.47
CA GLN A 88 9.62 -1.07 5.60
C GLN A 88 8.92 -0.18 4.56
N LYS A 89 8.44 1.00 4.96
CA LYS A 89 7.81 1.97 4.05
C LYS A 89 8.79 2.48 2.98
N VAL A 90 10.03 2.77 3.36
CA VAL A 90 11.07 3.25 2.41
C VAL A 90 11.44 2.16 1.39
N ILE A 91 11.56 0.91 1.83
CA ILE A 91 11.82 -0.24 0.94
C ILE A 91 10.65 -0.45 -0.03
N GLN A 92 9.41 -0.41 0.46
CA GLN A 92 8.21 -0.57 -0.39
C GLN A 92 8.10 0.50 -1.49
N LYS A 93 8.57 1.72 -1.22
CA LYS A 93 8.61 2.81 -2.22
C LYS A 93 9.90 2.81 -3.05
N GLY A 94 10.73 1.76 -2.97
CA GLY A 94 11.88 1.53 -3.84
C GLY A 94 13.07 2.47 -3.62
N ARG A 95 13.15 3.15 -2.46
CA ARG A 95 14.23 4.12 -2.16
C ARG A 95 15.42 3.52 -1.42
N LEU A 96 15.28 2.29 -0.93
CA LEU A 96 16.36 1.50 -0.36
C LEU A 96 16.35 0.13 -1.05
N GLN A 97 17.46 -0.21 -1.72
CA GLN A 97 17.74 -1.56 -2.17
C GLN A 97 18.72 -2.16 -1.16
N LEU A 98 18.37 -3.31 -0.58
CA LEU A 98 19.23 -4.09 0.31
C LEU A 98 20.11 -5.04 -0.51
#